data_AF-A0AA95GTA7-F1
#
_entry.id   AF-A0AA95GTA7-F1
#
_cell.length_a   1.000
_cell.length_b   1.000
_cell.length_c   1.000
_cell.angle_alpha   90.00
_cell.angle_beta   90.00
_cell.angle_gamma   90.00
#
_symmetry.space_group_name_H-M   'P 1'
#
loop_
_entity.id
_entity.type
_entity.pdbx_description
1 polymer ?
#
loop_
_entity_poly.entity_id
_entity_poly.type
_entity_poly.pdbx_seq_one_letter_code
_entity_poly.pdbx_strand_id
1 'polypeptide(L)'
;MKEKKIAECPISWCEYADTVHAHEQIVIQSDKPIFIINTHFTAKKQVVQSFIIEKRPYYNQNKIAGTICHGRKIPSRLLSEHFFKNPATPSFLTNHPPNNLFTTEELNVLFFAMKLFTNQEIALRLGTYCCVVEQIIQQIYRKIDIYSRKQLRDYGIAEGFDNYFPPYLLKGLL
;
A
#
# COMPACT_ATOMS: atom_id res chain seq x y z
N MET A 1 20.08 5.27 -22.93
CA MET A 1 18.79 4.64 -22.54
C MET A 1 17.77 5.01 -23.59
N LYS A 2 16.97 4.06 -24.09
CA LYS A 2 15.80 4.40 -24.90
C LYS A 2 14.70 4.87 -23.96
N GLU A 3 14.26 6.11 -24.11
CA GLU A 3 13.07 6.61 -23.42
C GLU A 3 11.85 5.93 -24.06
N LYS A 4 11.21 5.04 -23.32
CA LYS A 4 9.89 4.51 -23.65
C LYS A 4 8.98 4.77 -22.47
N LYS A 5 7.78 5.26 -22.74
CA LYS A 5 6.78 5.40 -21.68
C LYS A 5 6.33 4.00 -21.25
N ILE A 6 5.89 3.86 -20.00
CA ILE A 6 5.38 2.57 -19.48
C ILE A 6 4.22 2.05 -20.34
N ALA A 7 3.37 2.94 -20.86
CA ALA A 7 2.28 2.62 -21.78
C ALA A 7 2.73 2.00 -23.11
N GLU A 8 4.01 2.12 -23.47
CA GLU A 8 4.61 1.59 -24.70
C GLU A 8 5.39 0.29 -24.45
N CYS A 9 5.40 -0.22 -23.21
CA CYS A 9 6.07 -1.46 -22.85
C CYS A 9 5.19 -2.68 -23.22
N PRO A 10 5.73 -3.74 -23.83
CA PRO A 10 4.95 -4.89 -24.29
C PRO A 10 4.57 -5.88 -23.15
N ILE A 11 4.29 -5.37 -21.95
CA ILE A 11 4.04 -6.15 -20.73
C ILE A 11 2.77 -5.65 -20.02
N SER A 12 2.18 -6.48 -19.15
CA SER A 12 0.95 -6.20 -18.40
C SER A 12 0.99 -4.98 -17.46
N TRP A 13 2.10 -4.24 -17.45
CA TRP A 13 2.28 -3.01 -16.68
C TRP A 13 1.62 -1.80 -17.34
N CYS A 14 1.29 -1.87 -18.64
CA CYS A 14 0.58 -0.79 -19.33
C CYS A 14 -0.77 -0.44 -18.69
N GLU A 15 -1.47 -1.45 -18.17
CA GLU A 15 -2.75 -1.27 -17.45
C GLU A 15 -2.60 -0.45 -16.15
N TYR A 16 -1.37 -0.32 -15.65
CA TYR A 16 -1.05 0.43 -14.43
C TYR A 16 -0.33 1.76 -14.73
N ALA A 17 -0.30 2.22 -15.98
CA ALA A 17 0.45 3.42 -16.36
C ALA A 17 0.07 4.66 -15.54
N ASP A 18 -1.23 4.89 -15.33
CA ASP A 18 -1.74 6.01 -14.52
C ASP A 18 -1.28 5.90 -13.06
N THR A 19 -1.39 4.70 -12.49
CA THR A 19 -0.91 4.40 -11.14
C THR A 19 0.59 4.65 -11.01
N VAL A 20 1.40 4.24 -12.00
CA VAL A 20 2.85 4.46 -11.94
C VAL A 20 3.18 5.96 -12.06
N HIS A 21 2.45 6.70 -12.90
CA HIS A 21 2.60 8.14 -13.04
C HIS A 21 2.25 8.89 -11.75
N ALA A 22 1.13 8.53 -11.10
CA ALA A 22 0.73 9.12 -9.81
C ALA A 22 1.81 8.92 -8.74
N HIS A 23 2.37 7.71 -8.65
CA HIS A 23 3.49 7.40 -7.76
C HIS A 23 4.77 8.19 -8.08
N GLU A 24 5.03 8.44 -9.36
CA GLU A 24 6.13 9.31 -9.80
C GLU A 24 5.95 10.73 -9.24
N GLN A 25 4.76 11.30 -9.39
CA GLN A 25 4.45 12.64 -8.89
C GLN A 25 4.60 12.72 -7.37
N ILE A 26 4.12 11.70 -6.64
CA ILE A 26 4.28 11.63 -5.18
C ILE A 26 5.75 11.68 -4.78
N VAL A 27 6.61 10.89 -5.42
CA VAL A 27 8.05 10.86 -5.12
C VAL A 27 8.72 12.19 -5.44
N ILE A 28 8.37 12.81 -6.58
CA ILE A 28 8.92 14.10 -7.00
C ILE A 28 8.50 15.22 -6.04
N GLN A 29 7.22 15.25 -5.62
CA GLN A 29 6.69 16.29 -4.76
C GLN A 29 7.13 16.15 -3.30
N SER A 30 7.23 14.93 -2.80
CA SER A 30 7.58 14.66 -1.40
C SER A 30 9.10 14.61 -1.15
N ASP A 31 9.89 14.49 -2.21
CA ASP A 31 11.34 14.23 -2.17
C ASP A 31 11.70 13.04 -1.27
N LYS A 32 10.81 12.04 -1.22
CA LYS A 32 10.92 10.86 -0.35
C LYS A 32 10.65 9.59 -1.16
N PRO A 33 11.26 8.47 -0.76
CA PRO A 33 10.95 7.19 -1.37
C PRO A 33 9.56 6.71 -0.98
N ILE A 34 8.92 6.00 -1.90
CA ILE A 34 7.74 5.19 -1.62
C ILE A 34 8.06 3.72 -1.87
N PHE A 35 7.31 2.85 -1.20
CA PHE A 35 7.43 1.41 -1.30
C PHE A 35 6.14 0.83 -1.85
N ILE A 36 6.31 -0.02 -2.87
CA ILE A 36 5.23 -0.69 -3.56
C ILE A 36 5.45 -2.19 -3.38
N ILE A 37 4.39 -2.93 -3.05
CA ILE A 37 4.37 -4.39 -3.15
C ILE A 37 3.54 -4.75 -4.37
N ASN A 38 4.17 -5.39 -5.34
CA ASN A 38 3.50 -5.87 -6.55
C ASN A 38 3.54 -7.40 -6.58
N THR A 39 2.37 -8.00 -6.73
CA THR A 39 2.19 -9.44 -6.74
C THR A 39 1.66 -9.89 -8.10
N HIS A 40 2.42 -10.76 -8.76
CA HIS A 40 2.09 -11.31 -10.08
C HIS A 40 1.82 -12.82 -10.02
N PHE A 41 0.85 -13.27 -10.83
CA PHE A 41 0.59 -14.68 -11.06
C PHE A 41 1.32 -15.13 -12.32
N THR A 42 2.18 -16.13 -12.19
CA THR A 42 2.81 -16.72 -13.38
C THR A 42 1.95 -17.88 -13.88
N ALA A 43 1.37 -17.73 -15.09
CA ALA A 43 0.47 -18.71 -15.71
C ALA A 43 1.03 -20.16 -15.76
N LYS A 44 2.36 -20.32 -15.79
CA LYS A 44 3.02 -21.64 -15.85
C LYS A 44 3.10 -22.38 -14.51
N LYS A 45 2.84 -21.75 -13.36
CA LYS A 45 3.10 -22.38 -12.05
C LYS A 45 2.02 -22.21 -10.98
N GLN A 46 0.96 -21.43 -11.20
CA GLN A 46 0.07 -20.96 -10.11
C GLN A 46 0.85 -20.33 -8.93
N VAL A 47 2.12 -19.97 -9.13
CA VAL A 47 2.99 -19.42 -8.09
C VAL A 47 2.81 -17.91 -8.09
N VAL A 48 2.37 -17.43 -6.94
CA VAL A 48 2.33 -16.02 -6.56
C VAL A 48 3.78 -15.55 -6.36
N GLN A 49 4.24 -14.61 -7.19
CA GLN A 49 5.53 -13.95 -6.99
C GLN A 49 5.29 -12.51 -6.61
N SER A 50 5.84 -12.12 -5.46
CA SER A 50 5.73 -10.77 -4.94
C SER A 50 7.08 -10.08 -4.95
N PHE A 51 7.07 -8.80 -5.29
CA PHE A 51 8.24 -7.95 -5.31
C PHE A 51 7.96 -6.71 -4.47
N ILE A 52 8.92 -6.33 -3.64
CA ILE A 52 8.96 -5.00 -3.04
C ILE A 52 9.74 -4.11 -3.98
N ILE A 53 9.18 -2.97 -4.32
CA ILE A 53 9.77 -1.98 -5.22
C ILE A 53 9.91 -0.69 -4.42
N GLU A 54 11.15 -0.28 -4.21
CA GLU A 54 11.47 1.05 -3.72
C GLU A 54 11.55 2.00 -4.91
N LYS A 55 10.72 3.05 -4.92
CA LYS A 55 10.76 4.12 -5.91
C LYS A 55 11.25 5.39 -5.22
N ARG A 56 12.40 5.91 -5.64
CA ARG A 56 13.08 7.05 -5.00
C ARG A 56 13.40 8.16 -6.02
N PRO A 57 13.58 9.41 -5.56
CA PRO A 57 13.93 10.51 -6.45
C PRO A 57 15.27 10.23 -7.15
N TYR A 58 15.34 10.57 -8.43
CA TYR A 58 16.58 10.59 -9.19
C TYR A 58 17.04 12.03 -9.37
N TYR A 59 18.25 12.34 -8.92
CA TYR A 59 18.80 13.70 -9.00
C TYR A 59 19.79 13.83 -10.15
N ASN A 60 19.68 14.93 -10.87
CA ASN A 60 20.71 15.44 -11.78
C ASN A 60 21.06 16.86 -11.35
N GLN A 61 22.35 17.12 -11.07
CA GLN A 61 22.82 18.44 -10.61
C GLN A 61 21.97 19.03 -9.46
N ASN A 62 21.69 18.20 -8.43
CA ASN A 62 20.88 18.56 -7.25
C ASN A 62 19.42 18.94 -7.53
N LYS A 63 18.91 18.69 -8.75
CA LYS A 63 17.48 18.81 -9.08
C LYS A 63 16.91 17.43 -9.36
N ILE A 64 15.67 17.20 -8.95
CA ILE A 64 14.97 15.96 -9.26
C ILE A 64 14.71 15.92 -10.78
N ALA A 65 15.35 14.97 -11.47
CA ALA A 65 15.24 14.74 -12.91
C ALA A 65 14.31 13.58 -13.25
N GLY A 66 13.82 12.85 -12.25
CA GLY A 66 12.88 11.75 -12.42
C GLY A 66 12.83 10.87 -11.19
N THR A 67 12.53 9.58 -11.39
CA THR A 67 12.55 8.57 -10.33
C THR A 67 13.34 7.35 -10.77
N ILE A 68 13.88 6.62 -9.79
CA ILE A 68 14.54 5.34 -10.00
C ILE A 68 13.85 4.28 -9.14
N CYS A 69 13.61 3.10 -9.72
CA CYS A 69 12.97 1.98 -9.06
C CYS A 69 13.98 0.87 -8.78
N HIS A 70 13.96 0.29 -7.58
CA HIS A 70 14.72 -0.90 -7.22
C HIS A 70 13.75 -1.98 -6.71
N GLY A 71 13.60 -3.05 -7.48
CA GLY A 71 12.75 -4.19 -7.14
C GLY A 71 13.55 -5.33 -6.50
N ARG A 72 13.05 -5.88 -5.38
CA ARG A 72 13.56 -7.09 -4.73
C ARG A 72 12.43 -8.11 -4.61
N LYS A 73 12.73 -9.38 -4.86
CA LYS A 73 11.75 -10.47 -4.69
C LYS A 73 11.53 -10.73 -3.20
N ILE A 74 10.28 -10.87 -2.79
CA ILE A 74 9.89 -11.20 -1.42
C ILE A 74 9.52 -12.69 -1.36
N PRO A 75 10.09 -13.47 -0.43
CA PRO A 75 9.59 -14.81 -0.13
C PRO A 75 8.12 -14.77 0.30
N SER A 76 7.29 -15.67 -0.24
CA SER A 76 5.85 -15.73 0.09
C SER A 76 5.59 -15.86 1.59
N ARG A 77 6.48 -16.52 2.34
CA ARG A 77 6.39 -16.67 3.81
C ARG A 77 6.44 -15.34 4.58
N LEU A 78 7.09 -14.31 4.04
CA LEU A 78 7.21 -13.01 4.71
C LEU A 78 5.98 -12.11 4.49
N LEU A 79 5.17 -12.43 3.48
CA LEU A 79 3.95 -11.70 3.21
C LEU A 79 2.81 -12.39 3.95
N SER A 80 2.38 -11.78 5.05
CA SER A 80 1.16 -12.24 5.72
C SER A 80 -0.03 -12.20 4.76
N GLU A 81 -0.94 -13.16 4.87
CA GLU A 81 -2.19 -13.17 4.10
C GLU A 81 -2.97 -11.86 4.27
N HIS A 82 -2.77 -11.16 5.39
CA HIS A 82 -3.41 -9.90 5.73
C HIS A 82 -3.01 -8.73 4.83
N PHE A 83 -1.89 -8.79 4.11
CA PHE A 83 -1.57 -7.77 3.10
C PHE A 83 -2.58 -7.80 1.95
N PHE A 84 -3.06 -8.98 1.56
CA PHE A 84 -3.76 -9.16 0.29
C PHE A 84 -5.27 -9.02 0.44
N LYS A 85 -5.93 -8.55 -0.64
CA LYS A 85 -7.39 -8.52 -0.76
C LYS A 85 -7.92 -9.94 -1.00
N ASN A 86 -7.24 -10.66 -1.87
CA ASN A 86 -7.42 -12.09 -2.14
C ASN A 86 -6.03 -12.65 -2.51
N PRO A 87 -5.53 -13.69 -1.79
CA PRO A 87 -4.23 -14.29 -2.09
C PRO A 87 -4.15 -14.94 -3.48
N ALA A 88 -5.28 -15.10 -4.18
CA ALA A 88 -5.39 -15.64 -5.53
C ALA A 88 -5.50 -14.57 -6.65
N THR A 89 -5.36 -13.28 -6.36
CA THR A 89 -5.40 -12.21 -7.37
C THR A 89 -4.15 -11.35 -7.36
N PRO A 90 -3.62 -10.94 -8.54
CA PRO A 90 -2.56 -9.94 -8.60
C PRO A 90 -2.98 -8.73 -7.78
N SER A 91 -2.06 -8.23 -6.96
CA SER A 91 -2.36 -7.11 -6.07
C SER A 91 -1.23 -6.10 -6.09
N PHE A 92 -1.66 -4.85 -6.00
CA PHE A 92 -0.81 -3.68 -5.93
C PHE A 92 -1.04 -3.03 -4.57
N LEU A 93 0.00 -2.92 -3.77
CA LEU A 93 -0.05 -2.25 -2.48
C LEU A 93 0.99 -1.12 -2.42
N THR A 94 0.67 -0.04 -1.73
CA THR A 94 1.55 1.13 -1.55
C THR A 94 1.57 1.58 -0.09
N ASN A 95 2.72 2.07 0.38
CA ASN A 95 2.83 2.65 1.72
C ASN A 95 2.42 4.13 1.77
N HIS A 96 2.01 4.70 0.62
CA HIS A 96 1.50 6.05 0.54
C HIS A 96 -0.04 6.02 0.57
N PRO A 97 -0.70 6.68 1.53
CA PRO A 97 -2.15 6.70 1.59
C PRO A 97 -2.74 7.47 0.40
N PRO A 98 -3.98 7.17 -0.02
CA PRO A 98 -4.65 7.87 -1.12
C PRO A 98 -4.92 9.35 -0.82
N ASN A 99 -5.07 9.70 0.47
CA ASN A 99 -5.23 11.08 0.93
C ASN A 99 -4.69 11.25 2.36
N ASN A 100 -4.70 12.49 2.85
CA ASN A 100 -4.11 12.87 4.15
C ASN A 100 -5.16 13.02 5.28
N LEU A 101 -6.35 12.44 5.13
CA LEU A 101 -7.45 12.59 6.11
C LEU A 101 -7.11 11.95 7.46
N PHE A 102 -6.34 10.86 7.42
CA PHE A 102 -6.01 10.05 8.59
C PHE A 102 -4.57 10.25 9.04
N THR A 103 -4.36 10.23 10.35
CA THR A 103 -3.04 10.19 10.97
C THR A 103 -2.38 8.83 10.75
N THR A 104 -1.07 8.72 11.00
CA THR A 104 -0.37 7.43 10.91
C THR A 104 -0.98 6.37 11.84
N GLU A 105 -1.41 6.75 13.04
CA GLU A 105 -2.06 5.82 13.99
C GLU A 105 -3.43 5.35 13.50
N GLU A 106 -4.24 6.29 12.98
CA GLU A 106 -5.54 5.96 12.38
C GLU A 106 -5.37 5.06 11.16
N LEU A 107 -4.40 5.33 10.28
CA LEU A 107 -4.09 4.50 9.13
C LEU A 107 -3.67 3.07 9.53
N ASN A 108 -2.92 2.92 10.62
CA ASN A 108 -2.53 1.62 11.15
C ASN A 108 -3.75 0.82 11.62
N VAL A 109 -4.67 1.45 12.35
CA VAL A 109 -5.92 0.82 12.81
C VAL A 109 -6.86 0.54 11.64
N LEU A 110 -7.02 1.50 10.71
CA LEU A 110 -7.85 1.39 9.51
C LEU A 110 -7.47 0.17 8.69
N PHE A 111 -6.17 -0.02 8.44
CA PHE A 111 -5.65 -1.16 7.67
C PHE A 111 -6.18 -2.50 8.20
N PHE A 112 -6.05 -2.77 9.49
CA PHE A 112 -6.53 -4.03 10.06
C PHE A 112 -8.05 -4.07 10.20
N ALA A 113 -8.69 -2.94 10.50
CA ALA A 113 -10.15 -2.88 10.60
C ALA A 113 -10.82 -3.26 9.28
N MET A 114 -10.27 -2.82 8.14
CA MET A 114 -10.73 -3.19 6.80
C MET A 114 -10.55 -4.68 6.47
N LYS A 115 -9.57 -5.33 7.10
CA LYS A 115 -9.31 -6.78 7.03
C LYS A 115 -10.11 -7.59 8.05
N LEU A 116 -11.12 -6.98 8.67
CA LEU A 116 -12.08 -7.60 9.60
C LEU A 116 -11.48 -8.12 10.91
N PHE A 117 -10.30 -7.63 11.30
CA PHE A 117 -9.78 -7.93 12.63
C PHE A 117 -10.63 -7.29 13.73
N THR A 118 -10.76 -8.01 14.84
CA THR A 118 -11.37 -7.53 16.08
C THR A 118 -10.49 -6.46 16.74
N ASN A 119 -11.08 -5.60 17.57
CA ASN A 119 -10.31 -4.56 18.28
C ASN A 119 -9.19 -5.15 19.14
N GLN A 120 -9.39 -6.35 19.70
CA GLN A 120 -8.40 -7.07 20.50
C GLN A 120 -7.21 -7.53 19.66
N GLU A 121 -7.45 -8.13 18.49
CA GLU A 121 -6.36 -8.56 17.59
C GLU A 121 -5.56 -7.37 17.07
N ILE A 122 -6.24 -6.26 16.74
CA ILE A 122 -5.59 -5.02 16.31
C ILE A 122 -4.69 -4.49 17.43
N ALA A 123 -5.23 -4.43 18.66
CA ALA A 123 -4.50 -3.95 19.83
C ALA A 123 -3.23 -4.77 20.06
N LEU A 124 -3.32 -6.10 20.01
CA LEU A 124 -2.18 -7.01 20.13
C LEU A 124 -1.13 -6.77 19.05
N ARG A 125 -1.54 -6.58 17.79
CA ARG A 125 -0.62 -6.34 16.66
C ARG A 125 0.08 -4.99 16.71
N LEU A 126 -0.62 -3.97 17.22
CA LEU A 126 -0.08 -2.62 17.35
C LEU A 126 0.63 -2.38 18.69
N GLY A 127 0.62 -3.35 19.61
CA GLY A 127 1.21 -3.19 20.94
C GLY A 127 0.50 -2.14 21.79
N THR A 128 -0.83 -2.05 21.68
CA THR A 128 -1.69 -1.09 22.39
C THR A 128 -2.85 -1.78 23.09
N TYR A 129 -3.77 -1.01 23.67
CA TYR A 129 -4.96 -1.51 24.38
C TYR A 129 -6.20 -1.51 23.48
N CYS A 130 -7.12 -2.44 23.73
CA CYS A 130 -8.38 -2.57 22.98
C CYS A 130 -9.23 -1.28 23.03
N CYS A 131 -9.29 -0.60 24.18
CA CYS A 131 -10.00 0.66 24.33
C CYS A 131 -9.41 1.79 23.47
N VAL A 132 -8.09 1.81 23.27
CA VAL A 132 -7.41 2.78 22.40
C VAL A 132 -7.80 2.53 20.94
N VAL A 133 -7.81 1.27 20.50
CA VAL A 133 -8.26 0.89 19.15
C VAL A 133 -9.72 1.30 18.92
N GLU A 134 -10.59 1.06 19.90
CA GLU A 134 -12.00 1.45 19.83
C GLU A 134 -12.14 2.97 19.68
N GLN A 135 -11.42 3.74 20.49
CA GLN A 135 -11.40 5.20 20.39
C GLN A 135 -10.95 5.69 19.01
N ILE A 136 -9.90 5.10 18.45
CA ILE A 136 -9.39 5.43 17.11
C ILE A 136 -10.44 5.10 16.03
N ILE A 137 -11.11 3.95 16.12
CA ILE A 137 -12.19 3.60 15.18
C ILE A 137 -13.32 4.63 15.25
N GLN A 138 -13.70 5.07 16.45
CA GLN A 138 -14.73 6.11 16.61
C GLN A 138 -14.28 7.47 16.05
N GLN A 139 -12.99 7.81 16.15
CA GLN A 139 -12.44 9.01 15.51
C GLN A 139 -12.51 8.91 13.98
N ILE A 140 -12.12 7.76 13.41
CA ILE A 140 -12.23 7.50 11.97
C ILE A 140 -13.69 7.63 11.52
N TYR A 141 -14.62 7.04 12.25
CA TYR A 141 -16.06 7.10 11.96
C TYR A 141 -16.59 8.53 11.90
N ARG A 142 -16.20 9.37 12.87
CA ARG A 142 -16.56 10.80 12.88
C ARG A 142 -15.94 11.57 11.71
N LYS A 143 -14.72 11.23 11.28
CA LYS A 143 -14.04 11.93 10.18
C LYS A 143 -14.70 11.72 8.82
N ILE A 144 -15.33 10.56 8.61
CA ILE A 144 -15.96 10.18 7.34
C ILE A 144 -17.49 10.02 7.44
N ASP A 145 -18.07 10.42 8.57
CA ASP A 145 -19.51 10.36 8.87
C ASP A 145 -20.14 8.97 8.62
N ILE A 146 -19.56 7.93 9.23
CA ILE A 146 -20.09 6.57 9.17
C ILE A 146 -20.32 5.98 10.57
N TYR A 147 -21.05 4.87 10.62
CA TYR A 147 -21.53 4.31 11.88
C TYR A 147 -21.31 2.78 11.99
N SER A 148 -20.64 2.16 11.02
CA SER A 148 -20.45 0.71 10.99
C SER A 148 -19.16 0.26 10.32
N ARG A 149 -18.67 -0.93 10.69
CA ARG A 149 -17.50 -1.55 10.04
C ARG A 149 -17.73 -1.88 8.57
N LYS A 150 -18.97 -2.18 8.19
CA LYS A 150 -19.32 -2.39 6.78
C LYS A 150 -19.09 -1.13 5.97
N GLN A 151 -19.64 0.01 6.43
CA GLN A 151 -19.42 1.31 5.78
C GLN A 151 -17.93 1.70 5.76
N LEU A 152 -17.17 1.39 6.81
CA LEU A 152 -15.72 1.63 6.83
C LEU A 152 -15.01 0.89 5.70
N ARG A 153 -15.37 -0.37 5.49
CA ARG A 153 -14.80 -1.19 4.43
C ARG A 153 -15.20 -0.68 3.05
N ASP A 154 -16.46 -0.34 2.87
CA ASP A 154 -17.00 0.18 1.62
C ASP A 154 -16.31 1.51 1.24
N TYR A 155 -16.17 2.43 2.21
CA TYR A 155 -15.39 3.66 2.07
C TYR A 155 -13.93 3.39 1.71
N GLY A 156 -13.26 2.50 2.45
CA GLY A 156 -11.85 2.21 2.22
C GLY A 156 -11.56 1.60 0.84
N ILE A 157 -12.50 0.83 0.27
CA ILE A 157 -12.40 0.33 -1.10
C ILE A 157 -12.63 1.48 -2.10
N ALA A 158 -13.69 2.28 -1.90
CA ALA A 158 -14.04 3.38 -2.80
C ALA A 158 -12.91 4.42 -2.90
N GLU A 159 -12.25 4.72 -1.78
CA GLU A 159 -11.16 5.71 -1.70
C GLU A 159 -9.77 5.11 -1.93
N GLY A 160 -9.66 3.80 -2.18
CA GLY A 160 -8.39 3.13 -2.47
C GLY A 160 -7.47 2.88 -1.26
N PHE A 161 -7.97 3.04 -0.03
CA PHE A 161 -7.25 2.62 1.19
C PHE A 161 -7.04 1.11 1.27
N ASP A 162 -7.79 0.33 0.50
CA ASP A 162 -7.59 -1.12 0.40
C ASP A 162 -6.29 -1.52 -0.33
N ASN A 163 -5.64 -0.57 -1.01
CA ASN A 163 -4.28 -0.71 -1.56
C ASN A 163 -3.19 -0.19 -0.60
N TYR A 164 -3.56 0.48 0.49
CA TYR A 164 -2.60 1.02 1.45
C TYR A 164 -2.07 -0.09 2.38
N PHE A 165 -0.79 -0.01 2.74
CA PHE A 165 -0.22 -0.76 3.86
C PHE A 165 0.61 0.12 4.81
N PRO A 166 0.56 -0.12 6.13
CA PRO A 166 1.36 0.61 7.09
C PRO A 166 2.88 0.50 6.86
N PRO A 167 3.63 1.62 6.83
CA PRO A 167 5.08 1.61 6.61
C PRO A 167 5.88 0.78 7.63
N TYR A 168 5.41 0.65 8.87
CA TYR A 168 6.14 -0.13 9.89
C TYR A 168 6.22 -1.63 9.55
N LEU A 169 5.32 -2.13 8.69
CA LEU A 169 5.34 -3.51 8.21
C LEU A 169 6.53 -3.78 7.27
N LEU A 170 7.17 -2.75 6.73
CA LEU A 170 8.38 -2.87 5.91
C LEU A 170 9.58 -3.39 6.69
N LYS A 171 9.64 -3.17 8.01
CA LYS A 171 10.78 -3.60 8.85
C LYS A 171 11.02 -5.11 8.81
N GLY A 172 9.99 -5.91 8.53
CA GLY A 172 10.13 -7.36 8.37
C GLY A 172 10.36 -7.83 6.93
N LEU A 173 10.33 -6.91 5.96
CA LEU A 173 10.42 -7.19 4.51
C LEU A 173 11.72 -6.69 3.86
N LEU A 174 12.36 -5.66 4.44
CA LEU A 174 13.57 -5.02 3.92
C LEU A 174 14.84 -5.69 4.42
#